data_AF-A0A329M2G6-F1
#
_entry.id   AF-A0A329M2G6-F1
#
_cell.length_a   1.000
_cell.length_b   1.000
_cell.length_c   1.000
_cell.angle_alpha   90.00
_cell.angle_beta   90.00
_cell.angle_gamma   90.00
#
_symmetry.space_group_name_H-M   'P 1'
#
loop_
_entity.id
_entity.type
_entity.pdbx_description
1 polymer ?
#
loop_
_entity_poly.entity_id
_entity_poly.type
_entity_poly.pdbx_seq_one_letter_code
_entity_poly.pdbx_strand_id
1 'polypeptide(L)'
;MADLDELFNQIPTQQIAGRLGADENDVNNAVRTLVPVLVGGLQQNANDPASASGIESAAGTHAASGLLDGGVSVDQVDEADGARAVAKIFGGNDTGQVASALAGGGAGNSDLIQKLLPILTPIVLAYIGKQLSKGSASEQQSGGGLGDVLGGILGGGGGGGDNPLGSILGSVLGGDKGGGLGDILGGLLGGKR
;
A
#
# COMPACT_ATOMS: atom_id res chain seq x y z
N MET A 1 3.72 -4.10 -12.09
CA MET A 1 2.32 -4.27 -11.67
C MET A 1 1.95 -5.71 -11.28
N ALA A 2 2.79 -6.72 -11.59
CA ALA A 2 2.47 -8.13 -11.33
C ALA A 2 1.99 -8.46 -9.92
N ASP A 3 2.51 -7.80 -8.87
CA ASP A 3 2.13 -8.09 -7.47
C ASP A 3 0.75 -7.52 -7.07
N LEU A 4 0.40 -6.33 -7.54
CA LEU A 4 -0.95 -5.77 -7.32
C LEU A 4 -2.00 -6.52 -8.13
N ASP A 5 -1.68 -6.89 -9.37
CA ASP A 5 -2.57 -7.70 -10.22
C ASP A 5 -2.81 -9.10 -9.61
N GLU A 6 -1.77 -9.72 -9.04
CA GLU A 6 -1.91 -10.98 -8.30
C GLU A 6 -2.82 -10.82 -7.08
N LEU A 7 -2.65 -9.75 -6.30
CA LEU A 7 -3.51 -9.44 -5.16
C LEU A 7 -4.97 -9.25 -5.60
N PHE A 8 -5.23 -8.51 -6.68
CA PHE A 8 -6.58 -8.33 -7.20
C PHE A 8 -7.22 -9.64 -7.62
N ASN A 9 -6.46 -10.56 -8.24
CA ASN A 9 -6.94 -11.87 -8.64
C ASN A 9 -7.25 -12.80 -7.45
N GLN A 10 -6.67 -12.55 -6.28
CA GLN A 10 -6.97 -13.30 -5.06
C GLN A 10 -8.23 -12.81 -4.34
N ILE A 11 -8.72 -11.60 -4.64
CA ILE A 11 -9.89 -11.03 -3.97
C ILE A 11 -11.18 -11.56 -4.64
N PRO A 12 -12.05 -12.27 -3.90
CA PRO A 12 -13.24 -12.90 -4.45
C PRO A 12 -14.39 -11.88 -4.53
N THR A 13 -14.31 -10.92 -5.47
CA THR A 13 -15.26 -9.81 -5.61
C THR A 13 -16.71 -10.26 -5.67
N GLN A 14 -17.00 -11.35 -6.37
CA GLN A 14 -18.33 -11.92 -6.49
C GLN A 14 -18.90 -12.41 -5.15
N GLN A 15 -18.07 -13.07 -4.32
CA GLN A 15 -18.48 -13.54 -2.99
C GLN A 15 -18.72 -12.36 -2.05
N ILE A 16 -17.83 -11.37 -2.09
CA ILE A 16 -17.96 -10.14 -1.29
C ILE A 16 -19.25 -9.41 -1.67
N ALA A 17 -19.54 -9.26 -2.97
CA ALA A 17 -20.77 -8.65 -3.48
C ALA A 17 -22.02 -9.39 -2.97
N GLY A 18 -22.03 -10.73 -3.03
CA GLY A 18 -23.11 -11.55 -2.50
C GLY A 18 -23.33 -11.36 -0.99
N ARG A 19 -22.26 -11.28 -0.20
CA ARG A 19 -22.34 -11.05 1.26
C ARG A 19 -22.84 -9.65 1.60
N LEU A 20 -22.42 -8.65 0.84
CA LEU A 20 -22.76 -7.25 1.09
C LEU A 20 -24.11 -6.82 0.49
N GLY A 21 -24.70 -7.65 -0.39
CA GLY A 21 -25.89 -7.30 -1.15
C GLY A 21 -25.66 -6.14 -2.11
N ALA A 22 -24.45 -6.04 -2.67
CA ALA A 22 -24.02 -4.96 -3.57
C ALA A 22 -23.73 -5.50 -4.98
N ASP A 23 -23.68 -4.61 -5.96
CA ASP A 23 -23.28 -4.96 -7.32
C ASP A 23 -21.79 -5.35 -7.37
N GLU A 24 -21.49 -6.44 -8.08
CA GLU A 24 -20.10 -6.93 -8.22
C GLU A 24 -19.19 -5.89 -8.88
N ASN A 25 -19.72 -5.13 -9.83
CA ASN A 25 -18.99 -4.05 -10.49
C ASN A 25 -18.62 -2.93 -9.50
N ASP A 26 -19.52 -2.57 -8.60
CA ASP A 26 -19.26 -1.55 -7.58
C ASP A 26 -18.23 -2.04 -6.57
N VAL A 27 -18.31 -3.30 -6.16
CA VAL A 27 -17.29 -3.94 -5.31
C VAL A 27 -15.93 -3.98 -5.99
N ASN A 28 -15.86 -4.38 -7.27
CA ASN A 28 -14.61 -4.44 -8.02
C ASN A 28 -13.98 -3.05 -8.16
N ASN A 29 -14.77 -2.03 -8.50
CA ASN A 29 -14.31 -0.64 -8.55
C ASN A 29 -13.79 -0.17 -7.19
N ALA A 30 -14.53 -0.43 -6.12
CA ALA A 30 -14.11 -0.08 -4.77
C ALA A 30 -12.81 -0.80 -4.37
N VAL A 31 -12.65 -2.09 -4.68
CA VAL A 31 -11.42 -2.85 -4.43
C VAL A 31 -10.21 -2.20 -5.13
N ARG A 32 -10.35 -1.81 -6.40
CA ARG A 32 -9.29 -1.16 -7.18
C ARG A 32 -8.86 0.19 -6.59
N THR A 33 -9.76 0.87 -5.90
CA THR A 33 -9.47 2.12 -5.18
C THR A 33 -8.88 1.86 -3.79
N LEU A 34 -9.44 0.90 -3.05
CA LEU A 34 -9.11 0.65 -1.65
C LEU A 34 -7.78 -0.06 -1.46
N VAL A 35 -7.42 -1.00 -2.32
CA VAL A 35 -6.16 -1.75 -2.18
C VAL A 35 -4.94 -0.82 -2.22
N PRO A 36 -4.78 0.10 -3.20
CA PRO A 36 -3.68 1.06 -3.17
C PRO A 36 -3.68 1.96 -1.93
N VAL A 37 -4.87 2.36 -1.44
CA VAL A 37 -4.99 3.19 -0.23
C VAL A 37 -4.57 2.41 1.03
N LEU A 38 -4.94 1.13 1.14
CA LEU A 38 -4.52 0.27 2.23
C LEU A 38 -3.00 0.08 2.23
N VAL A 39 -2.41 -0.21 1.06
CA VAL A 39 -0.95 -0.35 0.89
C VAL A 39 -0.23 0.97 1.19
N GLY A 40 -0.77 2.11 0.75
CA GLY A 40 -0.23 3.43 1.05
C GLY A 40 -0.32 3.79 2.54
N GLY A 41 -1.44 3.47 3.20
CA GLY A 41 -1.62 3.66 4.64
C GLY A 41 -0.65 2.80 5.46
N LEU A 42 -0.43 1.55 5.03
CA LEU A 42 0.58 0.66 5.57
C LEU A 42 1.98 1.25 5.41
N GLN A 43 2.33 1.72 4.21
CA GLN A 43 3.65 2.32 3.93
C GLN A 43 3.88 3.55 4.81
N GLN A 44 2.88 4.42 4.90
CA GLN A 44 2.95 5.64 5.68
C GLN A 44 3.20 5.35 7.16
N ASN A 45 2.48 4.38 7.74
CA ASN A 45 2.61 4.02 9.15
C ASN A 45 3.81 3.10 9.43
N ALA A 46 4.28 2.32 8.46
CA ALA A 46 5.49 1.51 8.58
C ALA A 46 6.78 2.34 8.69
N ASN A 47 6.73 3.64 8.38
CA ASN A 47 7.87 4.55 8.60
C ASN A 47 8.14 4.82 10.09
N ASP A 48 7.14 4.60 10.96
CA ASP A 48 7.30 4.67 12.41
C ASP A 48 7.66 3.29 12.98
N PRO A 49 8.79 3.11 13.69
CA PRO A 49 9.23 1.81 14.19
C PRO A 49 8.23 1.12 15.13
N ALA A 50 7.51 1.90 15.95
CA ALA A 50 6.52 1.35 16.87
C ALA A 50 5.33 0.75 16.09
N SER A 51 4.87 1.46 15.05
CA SER A 51 3.79 1.01 14.17
C SER A 51 4.20 -0.14 13.25
N ALA A 52 5.43 -0.10 12.70
CA ALA A 52 5.97 -1.12 11.80
C ALA A 52 5.94 -2.53 12.41
N SER A 53 6.46 -2.69 13.64
CA SER A 53 6.45 -4.00 14.33
C SER A 53 5.04 -4.56 14.54
N GLY A 54 4.08 -3.68 14.82
CA GLY A 54 2.68 -4.04 14.99
C GLY A 54 2.03 -4.47 13.69
N ILE A 55 2.40 -3.84 12.57
CA ILE A 55 1.94 -4.16 11.21
C ILE A 55 2.56 -5.48 10.74
N GLU A 56 3.87 -5.68 10.91
CA GLU A 56 4.56 -6.93 10.58
C GLU A 56 3.94 -8.13 11.32
N SER A 57 3.65 -7.96 12.62
CA SER A 57 3.00 -8.99 13.43
C SER A 57 1.59 -9.31 12.92
N ALA A 58 0.81 -8.29 12.52
CA ALA A 58 -0.51 -8.48 11.96
C ALA A 58 -0.44 -9.19 10.60
N ALA A 59 0.45 -8.74 9.71
CA ALA A 59 0.69 -9.35 8.41
C ALA A 59 1.09 -10.83 8.54
N GLY A 60 2.02 -11.15 9.45
CA GLY A 60 2.42 -12.52 9.74
C GLY A 60 1.27 -13.39 10.28
N THR A 61 0.45 -12.85 11.19
CA THR A 61 -0.72 -13.56 11.74
C THR A 61 -1.73 -13.88 10.64
N HIS A 62 -2.06 -12.91 9.78
CA HIS A 62 -2.99 -13.13 8.67
C HIS A 62 -2.41 -14.06 7.60
N ALA A 63 -1.11 -14.00 7.32
CA ALA A 63 -0.47 -14.93 6.40
C ALA A 63 -0.53 -16.39 6.90
N ALA A 64 -0.37 -16.60 8.21
CA ALA A 64 -0.45 -17.91 8.84
C ALA A 64 -1.89 -18.45 9.02
N SER A 65 -2.91 -17.60 8.83
CA SER A 65 -4.31 -18.00 8.98
C SER A 65 -4.80 -18.97 7.91
N GLY A 66 -4.06 -19.13 6.81
CA GLY A 66 -4.50 -19.90 5.65
C GLY A 66 -5.54 -19.20 4.79
N LEU A 67 -5.87 -17.92 5.08
CA LEU A 67 -6.88 -17.14 4.33
C LEU A 67 -6.61 -17.09 2.82
N LEU A 68 -5.35 -17.23 2.40
CA LEU A 68 -4.94 -17.23 0.99
C LEU A 68 -4.70 -18.63 0.42
N ASP A 69 -4.84 -19.71 1.21
CA ASP A 69 -4.50 -21.07 0.80
C ASP A 69 -5.73 -21.77 0.21
N GLY A 70 -5.72 -21.95 -1.11
CA GLY A 70 -6.84 -22.57 -1.84
C GLY A 70 -7.94 -21.60 -2.28
N GLY A 71 -7.71 -20.29 -2.10
CA GLY A 71 -8.65 -19.22 -2.45
C GLY A 71 -9.24 -18.55 -1.21
N VAL A 72 -9.42 -17.24 -1.27
CA VAL A 72 -9.97 -16.46 -0.15
C VAL A 72 -11.42 -16.85 0.08
N SER A 73 -11.72 -17.33 1.28
CA SER A 73 -13.09 -17.52 1.73
C SER A 73 -13.51 -16.32 2.56
N VAL A 74 -14.45 -15.53 2.03
CA VAL A 74 -14.94 -14.32 2.71
C VAL A 74 -15.56 -14.66 4.05
N ASP A 75 -16.17 -15.84 4.20
CA ASP A 75 -16.80 -16.31 5.44
C ASP A 75 -15.80 -16.55 6.59
N GLN A 76 -14.52 -16.79 6.27
CA GLN A 76 -13.46 -16.99 7.24
C GLN A 76 -12.85 -15.66 7.72
N VAL A 77 -13.25 -14.54 7.13
CA VAL A 77 -12.78 -13.22 7.52
C VAL A 77 -13.49 -12.77 8.80
N ASP A 78 -12.73 -12.59 9.86
CA ASP A 78 -13.17 -11.90 11.08
C ASP A 78 -13.20 -10.39 10.84
N GLU A 79 -14.39 -9.83 10.66
CA GLU A 79 -14.59 -8.40 10.44
C GLU A 79 -14.16 -7.54 11.64
N ALA A 80 -14.26 -8.06 12.87
CA ALA A 80 -13.86 -7.33 14.07
C ALA A 80 -12.33 -7.24 14.16
N ASP A 81 -11.64 -8.31 13.78
CA ASP A 81 -10.19 -8.28 13.61
C ASP A 81 -9.78 -7.37 12.44
N GLY A 82 -10.51 -7.43 11.32
CA GLY A 82 -10.33 -6.52 10.20
C GLY A 82 -10.48 -5.04 10.56
N ALA A 83 -11.48 -4.69 11.38
CA ALA A 83 -11.65 -3.31 11.86
C ALA A 83 -10.49 -2.86 12.77
N ARG A 84 -9.99 -3.74 13.64
CA ARG A 84 -8.78 -3.47 14.46
C ARG A 84 -7.55 -3.29 13.58
N ALA A 85 -7.42 -4.10 12.53
CA ALA A 85 -6.34 -3.96 11.56
C ALA A 85 -6.43 -2.62 10.81
N VAL A 86 -7.63 -2.17 10.41
CA VAL A 86 -7.83 -0.84 9.81
C VAL A 86 -7.35 0.25 10.76
N ALA A 87 -7.75 0.21 12.03
CA ALA A 87 -7.28 1.18 13.03
C ALA A 87 -5.76 1.18 13.15
N LYS A 88 -5.11 0.01 13.13
CA LYS A 88 -3.64 -0.07 13.16
C LYS A 88 -3.00 0.52 11.90
N ILE A 89 -3.56 0.25 10.72
CA ILE A 89 -3.04 0.73 9.43
C ILE A 89 -3.19 2.23 9.27
N PHE A 90 -4.24 2.83 9.82
CA PHE A 90 -4.54 4.25 9.66
C PHE A 90 -4.33 5.06 10.94
N GLY A 91 -3.43 4.63 11.83
CA GLY A 91 -2.99 5.43 12.98
C GLY A 91 -4.09 5.71 14.01
N GLY A 92 -4.98 4.74 14.24
CA GLY A 92 -6.09 4.80 15.20
C GLY A 92 -7.44 5.18 14.60
N ASN A 93 -7.53 5.43 13.29
CA ASN A 93 -8.80 5.75 12.64
C ASN A 93 -9.67 4.50 12.41
N ASP A 94 -10.93 4.56 12.84
CA ASP A 94 -11.88 3.48 12.61
C ASP A 94 -12.35 3.42 11.15
N THR A 95 -12.97 2.30 10.76
CA THR A 95 -13.46 2.06 9.38
C THR A 95 -14.37 3.17 8.87
N GLY A 96 -15.23 3.74 9.72
CA GLY A 96 -16.11 4.85 9.36
C GLY A 96 -15.36 6.17 9.09
N GLN A 97 -14.31 6.47 9.86
CA GLN A 97 -13.50 7.68 9.66
C GLN A 97 -12.69 7.58 8.37
N VAL A 98 -12.08 6.42 8.13
CA VAL A 98 -11.35 6.12 6.90
C VAL A 98 -12.30 6.18 5.70
N ALA A 99 -13.47 5.54 5.77
CA ALA A 99 -14.48 5.56 4.72
C ALA A 99 -15.02 6.97 4.42
N SER A 100 -15.21 7.80 5.45
CA SER A 100 -15.66 9.18 5.29
C SER A 100 -14.60 10.04 4.58
N ALA A 101 -13.33 9.88 4.95
CA ALA A 101 -12.21 10.58 4.31
C ALA A 101 -12.05 10.18 2.83
N LEU A 102 -12.13 8.87 2.55
CA LEU A 102 -12.11 8.31 1.20
C LEU A 102 -13.26 8.83 0.33
N ALA A 103 -14.49 8.79 0.85
CA ALA A 103 -15.66 9.29 0.14
C ALA A 103 -15.56 10.80 -0.14
N GLY A 104 -15.09 11.59 0.84
CA GLY A 104 -14.81 13.02 0.66
C GLY A 104 -13.73 13.31 -0.38
N GLY A 105 -12.80 12.38 -0.58
CA GLY A 105 -11.78 12.40 -1.64
C GLY A 105 -12.23 11.88 -3.00
N GLY A 106 -13.51 11.49 -3.15
CA GLY A 106 -14.07 11.00 -4.42
C GLY A 106 -13.94 9.50 -4.66
N ALA A 107 -13.59 8.69 -3.64
CA ALA A 107 -13.46 7.23 -3.77
C ALA A 107 -14.81 6.49 -3.94
N GLY A 108 -15.94 7.20 -3.91
CA GLY A 108 -17.27 6.65 -4.14
C GLY A 108 -18.11 6.52 -2.87
N ASN A 109 -18.95 5.47 -2.81
CA ASN A 109 -19.94 5.28 -1.77
C ASN A 109 -19.31 4.93 -0.41
N SER A 110 -19.47 5.82 0.57
CA SER A 110 -18.92 5.66 1.93
C SER A 110 -19.43 4.40 2.63
N ASP A 111 -20.70 4.03 2.46
CA ASP A 111 -21.29 2.84 3.11
C ASP A 111 -20.68 1.55 2.58
N LEU A 112 -20.46 1.48 1.26
CA LEU A 112 -19.81 0.33 0.63
C LEU A 112 -18.35 0.23 1.07
N ILE A 113 -17.63 1.36 1.10
CA ILE A 113 -16.23 1.43 1.56
C ILE A 113 -16.12 0.99 3.03
N GLN A 114 -16.98 1.50 3.90
CA GLN A 114 -16.97 1.17 5.32
C GLN A 114 -17.17 -0.33 5.57
N LYS A 115 -17.99 -1.00 4.76
CA LYS A 115 -18.22 -2.44 4.83
C LYS A 115 -17.08 -3.25 4.17
N LEU A 116 -16.46 -2.72 3.13
CA LEU A 116 -15.36 -3.38 2.43
C LEU A 116 -14.05 -3.34 3.24
N LEU A 117 -13.76 -2.24 3.93
CA LEU A 117 -12.52 -2.07 4.69
C LEU A 117 -12.20 -3.24 5.64
N PRO A 118 -13.09 -3.68 6.54
CA PRO A 118 -12.79 -4.78 7.45
C PRO A 118 -12.68 -6.15 6.75
N ILE A 119 -13.20 -6.29 5.52
CA ILE A 119 -13.09 -7.52 4.74
C ILE A 119 -11.77 -7.55 3.95
N LEU A 120 -11.44 -6.43 3.30
CA LEU A 120 -10.26 -6.33 2.44
C LEU A 120 -8.97 -6.25 3.24
N THR A 121 -9.00 -5.65 4.43
CA THR A 121 -7.79 -5.41 5.22
C THR A 121 -7.06 -6.71 5.61
N PRO A 122 -7.74 -7.74 6.16
CA PRO A 122 -7.12 -9.04 6.43
C PRO A 122 -6.53 -9.71 5.18
N ILE A 123 -7.17 -9.57 4.02
CA ILE A 123 -6.70 -10.16 2.75
C ILE A 123 -5.39 -9.49 2.31
N VAL A 124 -5.34 -8.15 2.35
CA VAL A 124 -4.14 -7.37 2.00
C VAL A 124 -2.99 -7.70 2.97
N LEU A 125 -3.27 -7.79 4.28
CA LEU A 125 -2.28 -8.16 5.28
C LEU A 125 -1.76 -9.58 5.11
N ALA A 126 -2.63 -10.55 4.82
CA ALA A 126 -2.23 -11.91 4.53
C ALA A 126 -1.29 -11.97 3.31
N TYR A 127 -1.57 -11.18 2.27
CA TYR A 127 -0.75 -11.14 1.06
C TYR A 127 0.63 -10.55 1.35
N ILE A 128 0.68 -9.43 2.07
CA ILE A 128 1.95 -8.80 2.47
C ILE A 128 2.76 -9.72 3.37
N GLY A 129 2.14 -10.38 4.35
CA GLY A 129 2.84 -11.34 5.21
C GLY A 129 3.37 -12.53 4.41
N LYS A 130 2.62 -13.01 3.41
CA LYS A 130 3.08 -14.05 2.49
C LYS A 130 4.26 -13.57 1.63
N GLN A 131 4.25 -12.32 1.15
CA GLN A 131 5.38 -11.73 0.42
C GLN A 131 6.62 -11.52 1.31
N LEU A 132 6.44 -11.06 2.54
CA LEU A 132 7.52 -10.91 3.53
C LEU A 132 8.16 -12.26 3.86
N SER A 133 7.34 -13.32 4.02
CA SER A 133 7.82 -14.68 4.23
C SER A 133 8.50 -15.26 2.99
N LYS A 134 8.01 -14.98 1.78
CA LYS A 134 8.65 -15.42 0.51
C LYS A 134 10.02 -14.77 0.34
N GLY A 135 10.15 -13.47 0.63
CA GLY A 135 11.42 -12.75 0.60
C GLY A 135 12.44 -13.26 1.63
N SER A 136 11.98 -13.85 2.73
CA SER A 136 12.84 -14.45 3.76
C SER A 136 13.35 -15.86 3.41
N ALA A 137 12.73 -16.54 2.44
CA ALA A 137 13.07 -17.92 2.03
C ALA A 137 14.09 -17.98 0.89
N SER A 138 14.37 -16.85 0.23
CA SER A 138 15.35 -16.74 -0.85
C SER A 138 16.63 -16.06 -0.33
N GLU A 139 17.55 -16.90 0.12
CA GLU A 139 18.95 -16.59 0.42
C GLU A 139 19.27 -15.67 1.61
N GLN A 140 20.29 -16.11 2.31
CA GLN A 140 20.97 -15.52 3.46
C GLN A 140 21.57 -14.15 3.10
N GLN A 141 20.77 -13.10 2.99
CA GLN A 141 21.26 -11.72 2.99
C GLN A 141 20.22 -10.75 3.52
N SER A 142 20.61 -9.96 4.51
CA SER A 142 19.79 -8.99 5.23
C SER A 142 18.95 -8.08 4.31
N GLY A 143 17.69 -7.87 4.71
CA GLY A 143 17.05 -6.55 4.57
C GLY A 143 15.98 -6.39 3.51
N GLY A 144 15.06 -7.34 3.35
CA GLY A 144 13.76 -7.05 2.73
C GLY A 144 12.75 -6.67 3.82
N GLY A 145 12.76 -5.40 4.24
CA GLY A 145 11.85 -4.92 5.29
C GLY A 145 10.41 -4.76 4.79
N LEU A 146 9.47 -4.51 5.70
CA LEU A 146 8.09 -4.17 5.37
C LEU A 146 8.01 -3.02 4.34
N GLY A 147 8.89 -2.02 4.46
CA GLY A 147 8.98 -0.89 3.53
C GLY A 147 9.33 -1.29 2.10
N ASP A 148 10.21 -2.28 1.91
CA ASP A 148 10.64 -2.74 0.59
C ASP A 148 9.53 -3.54 -0.10
N VAL A 149 8.81 -4.39 0.66
CA VAL A 149 7.65 -5.14 0.15
C VAL A 149 6.54 -4.17 -0.27
N LEU A 150 6.20 -3.21 0.59
CA LEU A 150 5.17 -2.20 0.29
C LEU A 150 5.57 -1.30 -0.89
N GLY A 151 6.84 -0.90 -0.95
CA GLY A 151 7.41 -0.14 -2.05
C GLY A 151 7.43 -0.92 -3.37
N GLY A 152 7.67 -2.23 -3.33
CA GLY A 152 7.56 -3.12 -4.48
C GLY A 152 6.13 -3.24 -5.00
N ILE A 153 5.16 -3.41 -4.09
CA ILE A 153 3.72 -3.50 -4.43
C ILE A 153 3.20 -2.19 -5.04
N LEU A 154 3.49 -1.04 -4.41
CA LEU A 154 2.96 0.26 -4.86
C LEU A 154 3.75 0.86 -6.02
N GLY A 155 5.07 0.62 -6.05
CA GLY A 155 6.00 1.26 -6.96
C GLY A 155 6.43 0.42 -8.15
N GLY A 156 6.26 -0.91 -8.11
CA GLY A 156 6.49 -1.82 -9.24
C GLY A 156 7.66 -1.44 -10.15
N GLY A 157 8.82 -1.14 -9.58
CA GLY A 157 9.97 -0.55 -10.30
C GLY A 157 11.05 -0.06 -9.35
N GLY A 158 11.84 -0.97 -8.80
CA GLY A 158 12.89 -0.65 -7.83
C GLY A 158 14.02 -1.66 -7.75
N GLY A 159 14.33 -2.32 -8.87
CA GLY A 159 15.47 -3.24 -9.01
C GLY A 159 16.05 -3.11 -10.42
N GLY A 160 16.71 -1.97 -10.69
CA GLY A 160 17.55 -1.75 -11.87
C GLY A 160 16.82 -1.20 -13.11
N GLY A 161 17.06 0.08 -13.43
CA GLY A 161 16.79 0.69 -14.74
C GLY A 161 15.65 1.71 -14.77
N ASP A 162 16.00 2.98 -14.95
CA ASP A 162 15.16 4.04 -15.53
C ASP A 162 13.78 4.33 -14.92
N ASN A 163 13.74 5.06 -13.79
CA ASN A 163 12.55 5.82 -13.37
C ASN A 163 12.75 7.34 -13.63
N PRO A 164 12.26 7.90 -14.75
CA PRO A 164 12.48 9.31 -15.13
C PRO A 164 11.77 10.32 -14.21
N LEU A 165 10.84 9.88 -13.36
CA LEU A 165 10.16 10.74 -12.39
C LEU A 165 10.96 10.88 -11.08
N GLY A 166 11.77 9.88 -10.72
CA GLY A 166 12.69 9.95 -9.58
C GLY A 166 13.94 10.78 -9.88
N SER A 167 14.38 10.80 -11.14
CA SER A 167 15.51 11.63 -11.56
C SER A 167 15.16 13.12 -11.56
N ILE A 168 13.93 13.52 -11.90
CA ILE A 168 13.52 14.94 -11.90
C ILE A 168 13.42 15.49 -10.47
N LEU A 169 12.87 14.73 -9.53
CA LEU A 169 12.78 15.15 -8.13
C LEU A 169 14.14 15.11 -7.41
N GLY A 170 15.00 14.14 -7.74
CA GLY A 170 16.38 14.09 -7.24
C GLY A 170 17.27 15.21 -7.79
N SER A 171 17.04 15.65 -9.04
CA SER A 171 17.82 16.73 -9.67
C SER A 171 17.52 18.11 -9.08
N VAL A 172 16.32 18.32 -8.54
CA VAL A 172 15.89 19.61 -7.97
C VAL A 172 16.19 19.70 -6.47
N LEU A 173 16.13 18.59 -5.74
CA LEU A 173 16.27 18.60 -4.28
C LEU A 173 17.60 18.03 -3.76
N GLY A 174 18.35 17.30 -4.59
CA GLY A 174 19.63 16.67 -4.23
C GLY A 174 20.87 17.30 -4.86
N GLY A 175 20.77 18.53 -5.36
CA GLY A 175 21.87 19.28 -5.97
C GLY A 175 22.90 19.81 -4.97
N ASP A 176 23.42 18.96 -4.08
CA ASP A 176 24.50 19.29 -3.15
C ASP A 176 25.79 18.55 -3.55
N LYS A 177 26.28 18.87 -4.75
CA LYS A 177 27.71 18.96 -5.12
C LYS A 177 27.88 19.26 -6.61
N GLY A 178 28.27 20.51 -6.88
CA GLY A 178 29.20 20.81 -7.96
C GLY A 178 28.61 21.38 -9.24
N GLY A 179 28.41 22.70 -9.25
CA GLY A 179 28.58 23.52 -10.45
C GLY A 179 27.37 23.61 -11.38
N GLY A 180 26.78 24.81 -11.49
CA GLY A 180 25.82 25.05 -12.57
C GLY A 180 24.97 26.31 -12.44
N LEU A 181 24.86 26.90 -11.24
CA LEU A 181 24.08 28.13 -11.02
C LEU A 181 24.93 29.36 -10.68
N GLY A 182 26.23 29.16 -10.37
CA GLY A 182 27.19 30.25 -10.16
C GLY A 182 27.64 30.94 -11.46
N ASP A 183 27.73 30.20 -12.56
CA ASP A 183 28.22 30.74 -13.85
C ASP A 183 27.18 31.58 -14.60
N ILE A 184 25.89 31.28 -14.42
CA ILE A 184 24.81 32.02 -15.11
C ILE A 184 24.57 33.37 -14.42
N LEU A 185 24.86 33.48 -13.12
CA LEU A 185 24.82 34.75 -12.38
C LEU A 185 26.14 35.55 -12.48
N GLY A 186 27.25 34.90 -12.83
CA GLY A 186 28.54 35.56 -13.11
C GLY A 186 28.63 36.20 -14.50
N GLY A 187 27.90 35.67 -15.49
CA GLY A 187 27.96 36.14 -16.88
C GLY A 187 27.18 37.42 -17.19
N LEU A 188 26.20 37.80 -16.36
CA LEU A 188 25.32 38.95 -16.64
C LEU A 188 25.72 40.25 -15.90
N LEU A 189 26.65 40.18 -14.96
CA LEU A 189 27.13 41.34 -14.17
C LEU A 189 28.58 41.76 -14.50
N GLY A 190 29.15 41.28 -15.60
CA GLY A 190 30.54 41.55 -16.02
C GLY A 190 30.70 42.53 -17.18
N GLY A 191 29.61 43.10 -17.71
CA GLY A 191 29.65 44.04 -18.82
C GLY A 191 30.00 45.47 -18.41
N LYS A 192 31.27 45.76 -18.08
CA LYS A 192 31.78 47.13 -18.20
C LYS A 192 33.30 47.23 -18.36
N ARG A 193 33.66 47.72 -19.54
CA ARG A 193 34.92 48.36 -20.01
C ARG A 193 35.90 47.46 -20.73
#